data_AF-X6PF51-F1
#
_entry.id   AF-X6PF51-F1
#
_cell.length_a   1.000
_cell.length_b   1.000
_cell.length_c   1.000
_cell.angle_alpha   90.00
_cell.angle_beta   90.00
_cell.angle_gamma   90.00
#
_symmetry.space_group_name_H-M   'P 1'
#
loop_
_entity.id
_entity.type
_entity.pdbx_description
1 polymer ?
#
loop_
_entity_poly.entity_id
_entity_poly.type
_entity_poly.pdbx_seq_one_letter_code
_entity_poly.pdbx_strand_id
1 'polypeptide(L)'
;RHCNRNWRRANVAAAKLVEQMLKQNKRGLIIAAKNNSECKTTDGQSSFIMAICDDNIKKTQFGTYWMYAIMQPVVLLDKMDIDGNIYAVDCEIQCKGHVNVTTQLFVTKNATVDWQLMQSASSVPWNTKIHHDIPAILQDIEEKEEEFSRKRLFDDIILHLQKYMQLSIDNFGLKQPYATIAHNLMGIAYKNKAQYDTAIEFYEKGLQIVLDIFGANHAFAAQFYHNLGMVYRNKLQYDKSLMYYEKALQIKLEIFGMNHEDVSNSYDSLGHIYFHKGWYADAIACHKNSLKIKTILFGSMHRDVGDSYRNLGVVSDASQHKREAWKYYGKAWKIYTITLGEWDEGTIQVKVAVKKLTEKFKN
;
A
#
# COMPACT_ATOMS: atom_id res chain seq x y z
N ARG A 1 -4.10 -8.26 6.29
CA ARG A 1 -3.31 -6.99 6.31
C ARG A 1 -2.36 -6.89 5.11
N HIS A 2 -1.60 -7.94 4.81
CA HIS A 2 -0.60 -7.93 3.74
C HIS A 2 -1.13 -8.61 2.48
N CYS A 3 -1.27 -7.85 1.40
CA CYS A 3 -1.34 -8.34 0.02
C CYS A 3 -1.23 -7.16 -0.98
N ASN A 4 -0.68 -6.03 -0.54
CA ASN A 4 -0.43 -4.91 -1.43
C ASN A 4 0.73 -5.24 -2.39
N ARG A 5 0.95 -4.37 -3.35
CA ARG A 5 1.91 -4.61 -4.43
C ARG A 5 3.35 -4.80 -3.93
N ASN A 6 3.77 -3.98 -2.98
CA ASN A 6 5.11 -4.03 -2.40
C ASN A 6 5.35 -5.35 -1.65
N TRP A 7 4.34 -5.82 -0.90
CA TRP A 7 4.37 -7.15 -0.29
C TRP A 7 4.55 -8.26 -1.32
N ARG A 8 3.79 -8.23 -2.43
CA ARG A 8 3.91 -9.25 -3.49
C ARG A 8 5.29 -9.25 -4.13
N ARG A 9 5.83 -8.07 -4.47
CA ARG A 9 7.18 -7.92 -5.02
C ARG A 9 8.26 -8.47 -4.08
N ALA A 10 8.17 -8.17 -2.78
CA ALA A 10 9.10 -8.70 -1.79
C ALA A 10 9.06 -10.23 -1.71
N ASN A 11 7.87 -10.83 -1.77
CA ASN A 11 7.69 -12.28 -1.71
C ASN A 11 8.12 -13.00 -3.00
N VAL A 12 7.86 -12.43 -4.18
CA VAL A 12 8.39 -12.98 -5.44
C VAL A 12 9.91 -12.88 -5.50
N ALA A 13 10.50 -11.79 -5.00
CA ALA A 13 11.95 -11.68 -4.87
C ALA A 13 12.52 -12.75 -3.93
N ALA A 14 11.87 -13.00 -2.80
CA ALA A 14 12.24 -14.07 -1.87
C ALA A 14 12.14 -15.44 -2.56
N ALA A 15 11.04 -15.73 -3.25
CA ALA A 15 10.84 -16.97 -4.00
C ALA A 15 11.90 -17.20 -5.08
N LYS A 16 12.27 -16.15 -5.84
CA LYS A 16 13.36 -16.20 -6.84
C LYS A 16 14.68 -16.57 -6.19
N LEU A 17 14.94 -16.05 -4.98
CA LEU A 17 16.14 -16.36 -4.22
C LEU A 17 16.12 -17.79 -3.64
N VAL A 18 14.97 -18.30 -3.18
CA VAL A 18 14.81 -19.71 -2.77
C VAL A 18 15.24 -20.65 -3.91
N GLU A 19 14.70 -20.44 -5.12
CA GLU A 19 15.04 -21.27 -6.29
C GLU A 19 16.52 -21.17 -6.67
N GLN A 20 17.11 -19.97 -6.59
CA GLN A 20 18.52 -19.80 -6.81
C GLN A 20 19.36 -20.56 -5.77
N MET A 21 18.98 -20.52 -4.50
CA MET A 21 19.67 -21.23 -3.42
C MET A 21 19.59 -22.74 -3.58
N LEU A 22 18.40 -23.28 -3.89
CA LEU A 22 18.21 -24.71 -4.15
C LEU A 22 19.10 -25.20 -5.31
N LYS A 23 19.15 -24.45 -6.43
CA LYS A 23 20.02 -24.78 -7.58
C LYS A 23 21.52 -24.73 -7.26
N GLN A 24 21.91 -23.91 -6.29
CA GLN A 24 23.30 -23.72 -5.87
C GLN A 24 23.67 -24.56 -4.64
N ASN A 25 22.78 -25.44 -4.15
CA ASN A 25 22.93 -26.18 -2.89
C ASN A 25 23.28 -25.26 -1.69
N LYS A 26 22.77 -24.03 -1.70
CA LYS A 26 22.92 -23.08 -0.59
C LYS A 26 21.81 -23.26 0.41
N ARG A 27 22.12 -22.98 1.67
CA ARG A 27 21.20 -23.11 2.81
C ARG A 27 21.05 -21.77 3.50
N GLY A 28 19.87 -21.52 4.05
CA GLY A 28 19.62 -20.25 4.72
C GLY A 28 18.17 -19.93 4.97
N LEU A 29 17.96 -18.77 5.57
CA LEU A 29 16.66 -18.21 5.89
C LEU A 29 16.42 -16.95 5.07
N ILE A 30 15.26 -16.85 4.44
CA ILE A 30 14.81 -15.61 3.79
C ILE A 30 13.56 -15.12 4.52
N ILE A 31 13.49 -13.82 4.81
CA ILE A 31 12.37 -13.19 5.49
C ILE A 31 11.86 -12.04 4.63
N ALA A 32 10.57 -12.04 4.27
CA ALA A 32 9.90 -10.95 3.58
C ALA A 32 8.84 -10.34 4.52
N ALA A 33 9.16 -9.21 5.15
CA ALA A 33 8.38 -8.66 6.26
C ALA A 33 8.19 -7.15 6.16
N LYS A 34 7.16 -6.63 6.82
CA LYS A 34 7.02 -5.19 7.06
C LYS A 34 8.10 -4.77 8.05
N ASN A 35 8.85 -3.72 7.73
CA ASN A 35 9.83 -3.18 8.68
C ASN A 35 9.09 -2.34 9.71
N ASN A 36 8.85 -2.91 10.89
CA ASN A 36 8.11 -2.27 11.97
C ASN A 36 9.00 -1.44 12.92
N SER A 37 10.32 -1.39 12.70
CA SER A 37 11.23 -0.54 13.47
C SER A 37 12.63 -0.45 12.85
N GLU A 38 13.13 0.77 12.62
CA GLU A 38 14.57 1.04 12.66
C GLU A 38 15.14 0.48 13.98
N CYS A 39 16.29 -0.22 13.92
CA CYS A 39 17.07 -0.75 15.07
C CYS A 39 17.07 0.31 16.21
N LYS A 40 16.22 0.20 17.25
CA LYS A 40 16.38 0.93 18.52
C LYS A 40 16.89 -0.07 19.55
N THR A 41 18.18 0.03 19.86
CA THR A 41 18.83 -0.75 20.90
C THR A 41 18.50 -0.16 22.28
N THR A 42 18.08 -1.03 23.20
CA THR A 42 18.26 -0.83 24.64
C THR A 42 18.93 -2.10 25.18
N ASP A 43 19.83 -1.92 26.14
CA ASP A 43 20.97 -2.76 26.48
C ASP A 43 20.73 -4.27 26.68
N GLY A 44 21.79 -5.05 26.39
CA GLY A 44 22.10 -6.28 27.13
C GLY A 44 21.72 -7.62 26.49
N GLN A 45 22.65 -8.14 25.67
CA GLN A 45 22.87 -9.55 25.28
C GLN A 45 21.76 -10.36 24.56
N SER A 46 22.15 -10.85 23.38
CA SER A 46 21.50 -11.74 22.41
C SER A 46 20.10 -11.30 21.91
N SER A 47 20.07 -10.71 20.72
CA SER A 47 18.85 -10.62 19.91
C SER A 47 19.20 -10.51 18.43
N PHE A 48 18.29 -10.95 17.57
CA PHE A 48 18.32 -10.80 16.11
C PHE A 48 18.46 -9.33 15.64
N ILE A 49 18.34 -8.34 16.54
CA ILE A 49 18.71 -6.93 16.27
C ILE A 49 20.19 -6.84 15.85
N MET A 50 21.09 -7.66 16.40
CA MET A 50 22.49 -7.74 15.92
C MET A 50 22.63 -8.45 14.57
N ALA A 51 21.75 -9.39 14.23
CA ALA A 51 21.76 -10.05 12.93
C ALA A 51 21.26 -9.11 11.82
N ILE A 52 20.13 -8.42 12.01
CA ILE A 52 19.66 -7.42 11.03
C ILE A 52 20.66 -6.26 10.93
N CYS A 53 21.41 -5.91 11.97
CA CYS A 53 22.44 -4.88 11.89
C CYS A 53 23.85 -5.46 11.54
N ASP A 54 23.96 -6.73 11.11
CA ASP A 54 25.18 -7.37 10.55
C ASP A 54 25.34 -7.03 9.06
N ASP A 55 26.53 -6.56 8.67
CA ASP A 55 26.88 -6.22 7.28
C ASP A 55 26.79 -7.42 6.32
N ASN A 56 26.78 -8.64 6.85
CA ASN A 56 26.72 -9.87 6.05
C ASN A 56 25.29 -10.26 5.61
N ILE A 57 24.24 -9.62 6.12
CA ILE A 57 22.86 -9.89 5.67
C ILE A 57 22.54 -9.07 4.43
N LYS A 58 22.18 -9.76 3.34
CA LYS A 58 21.66 -9.10 2.14
C LYS A 58 20.24 -8.59 2.40
N LYS A 59 20.04 -7.29 2.25
CA LYS A 59 18.75 -6.61 2.42
C LYS A 59 18.27 -5.99 1.12
N THR A 60 16.98 -6.03 0.87
CA THR A 60 16.37 -5.36 -0.28
C THR A 60 15.04 -4.76 0.11
N GLN A 61 14.85 -3.48 -0.18
CA GLN A 61 13.66 -2.74 0.19
C GLN A 61 12.63 -2.72 -0.95
N PHE A 62 11.37 -2.90 -0.58
CA PHE A 62 10.19 -2.82 -1.43
C PHE A 62 9.14 -1.94 -0.74
N GLY A 63 9.27 -0.61 -0.88
CA GLY A 63 8.46 0.35 -0.14
C GLY A 63 8.60 0.16 1.38
N THR A 64 7.50 -0.16 2.06
CA THR A 64 7.47 -0.42 3.52
C THR A 64 7.91 -1.85 3.90
N TYR A 65 8.13 -2.72 2.91
CA TYR A 65 8.52 -4.11 3.13
C TYR A 65 9.99 -4.32 2.81
N TRP A 66 10.58 -5.29 3.49
CA TRP A 66 11.97 -5.64 3.36
C TRP A 66 12.12 -7.13 3.17
N MET A 67 13.06 -7.50 2.32
CA MET A 67 13.54 -8.86 2.17
C MET A 67 14.93 -8.96 2.81
N TYR A 68 15.10 -9.90 3.73
CA TYR A 68 16.36 -10.24 4.39
C TYR A 68 16.77 -11.65 3.97
N ALA A 69 18.04 -11.86 3.64
CA ALA A 69 18.57 -13.18 3.30
C ALA A 69 19.79 -13.53 4.14
N ILE A 70 19.71 -14.66 4.85
CA ILE A 70 20.70 -15.16 5.80
C ILE A 70 21.22 -16.49 5.29
N MET A 71 22.46 -16.50 4.82
CA MET A 71 23.06 -17.67 4.15
C MET A 71 23.80 -18.55 5.16
N GLN A 72 23.07 -19.13 6.11
CA GLN A 72 23.62 -19.98 7.16
C GLN A 72 22.86 -21.32 7.28
N PRO A 73 23.55 -22.44 7.55
CA PRO A 73 22.91 -23.74 7.72
C PRO A 73 22.09 -23.84 9.01
N VAL A 74 22.42 -23.05 10.04
CA VAL A 74 21.68 -22.96 11.31
C VAL A 74 21.42 -21.47 11.58
N VAL A 75 20.16 -21.11 11.87
CA VAL A 75 19.73 -19.73 12.12
C VAL A 75 18.98 -19.66 13.44
N LEU A 76 19.47 -18.84 14.37
CA LEU A 76 18.85 -18.60 15.67
C LEU A 76 17.97 -17.35 15.62
N LEU A 77 16.68 -17.50 15.89
CA LEU A 77 15.73 -16.42 16.09
C LEU A 77 15.55 -16.19 17.59
N ASP A 78 15.88 -14.99 18.08
CA ASP A 78 15.80 -14.65 19.51
C ASP A 78 14.83 -13.48 19.72
N LYS A 79 13.73 -13.73 20.44
CA LYS A 79 12.70 -12.76 20.87
C LYS A 79 12.22 -11.79 19.78
N MET A 80 11.37 -12.25 18.85
CA MET A 80 10.98 -11.44 17.70
C MET A 80 9.56 -11.68 17.20
N ASP A 81 8.87 -10.61 16.82
CA ASP A 81 7.63 -10.64 16.04
C ASP A 81 7.90 -10.30 14.57
N ILE A 82 7.60 -11.23 13.67
CA ILE A 82 7.77 -11.10 12.22
C ILE A 82 6.41 -10.86 11.58
N ASP A 83 6.21 -9.62 11.11
CA ASP A 83 5.05 -9.21 10.33
C ASP A 83 5.26 -9.54 8.84
N GLY A 84 5.41 -10.84 8.54
CA GLY A 84 6.14 -11.28 7.35
C GLY A 84 6.10 -12.77 7.05
N ASN A 85 6.36 -13.12 5.79
CA ASN A 85 6.60 -14.50 5.38
C ASN A 85 8.05 -14.90 5.64
N ILE A 86 8.25 -16.16 6.03
CA ILE A 86 9.56 -16.79 6.19
C ILE A 86 9.72 -17.92 5.18
N TYR A 87 10.93 -18.08 4.64
CA TYR A 87 11.31 -19.16 3.75
C TYR A 87 12.56 -19.85 4.31
N ALA A 88 12.38 -21.05 4.84
CA ALA A 88 13.45 -21.91 5.34
C ALA A 88 13.98 -22.77 4.17
N VAL A 89 15.23 -22.54 3.77
CA VAL A 89 15.87 -23.20 2.63
C VAL A 89 16.96 -24.14 3.13
N ASP A 90 16.57 -25.40 3.34
CA ASP A 90 17.42 -26.53 3.75
C ASP A 90 18.32 -26.19 4.96
N CYS A 91 17.84 -25.31 5.84
CA CYS A 91 18.51 -24.87 7.06
C CYS A 91 17.76 -25.34 8.31
N GLU A 92 18.44 -25.29 9.45
CA GLU A 92 17.87 -25.47 10.77
C GLU A 92 17.52 -24.11 11.36
N ILE A 93 16.25 -23.91 11.72
CA ILE A 93 15.80 -22.73 12.47
C ILE A 93 15.66 -23.12 13.93
N GLN A 94 16.36 -22.41 14.81
CA GLN A 94 16.27 -22.54 16.26
C GLN A 94 15.62 -21.29 16.84
N CYS A 95 14.82 -21.43 17.89
CA CYS A 95 14.19 -20.31 18.58
C CYS A 95 14.74 -20.14 20.01
N LYS A 96 14.92 -18.90 20.43
CA LYS A 96 15.23 -18.53 21.81
C LYS A 96 14.25 -17.45 22.27
N GLY A 97 13.54 -17.70 23.37
CA GLY A 97 12.48 -16.79 23.81
C GLY A 97 11.33 -16.70 22.80
N HIS A 98 10.41 -15.75 22.97
CA HIS A 98 9.18 -15.70 22.16
C HIS A 98 9.44 -15.28 20.71
N VAL A 99 9.15 -16.15 19.74
CA VAL A 99 9.19 -15.83 18.31
C VAL A 99 7.81 -16.04 17.71
N ASN A 100 7.30 -15.05 16.98
CA ASN A 100 5.98 -15.07 16.37
C ASN A 100 6.04 -14.66 14.90
N VAL A 101 5.29 -15.34 14.05
CA VAL A 101 5.17 -15.05 12.62
C VAL A 101 3.70 -14.86 12.29
N THR A 102 3.34 -13.69 11.79
CA THR A 102 1.93 -13.34 11.60
C THR A 102 1.32 -13.85 10.30
N THR A 103 2.14 -14.33 9.35
CA THR A 103 1.67 -14.80 8.04
C THR A 103 2.01 -16.26 7.76
N GLN A 104 3.07 -16.57 7.01
CA GLN A 104 3.34 -17.92 6.50
C GLN A 104 4.81 -18.31 6.66
N LEU A 105 5.03 -19.58 6.97
CA LEU A 105 6.35 -20.22 7.04
C LEU A 105 6.46 -21.25 5.93
N PHE A 106 7.26 -20.98 4.90
CA PHE A 106 7.55 -21.92 3.82
C PHE A 106 8.81 -22.72 4.14
N VAL A 107 8.75 -24.04 3.93
CA VAL A 107 9.82 -24.95 4.35
C VAL A 107 10.19 -25.88 3.19
N THR A 108 11.47 -25.87 2.78
CA THR A 108 11.97 -26.83 1.79
C THR A 108 12.24 -28.19 2.42
N LYS A 109 12.45 -29.21 1.58
CA LYS A 109 12.47 -30.62 2.00
C LYS A 109 13.41 -30.93 3.17
N ASN A 110 14.58 -30.31 3.24
CA ASN A 110 15.60 -30.63 4.24
C ASN A 110 15.69 -29.58 5.36
N ALA A 111 14.78 -28.60 5.40
CA ALA A 111 14.77 -27.62 6.46
C ALA A 111 14.12 -28.18 7.73
N THR A 112 14.72 -27.89 8.88
CA THR A 112 14.19 -28.23 10.19
C THR A 112 13.79 -26.95 10.91
N VAL A 113 12.64 -26.96 11.56
CA VAL A 113 12.11 -25.77 12.22
C VAL A 113 11.77 -26.09 13.66
N ASP A 114 12.23 -25.24 14.58
CA ASP A 114 11.90 -25.30 15.99
C ASP A 114 10.37 -25.38 16.21
N TRP A 115 9.97 -26.28 17.11
CA TRP A 115 8.56 -26.48 17.47
C TRP A 115 7.89 -25.18 17.92
N GLN A 116 8.63 -24.29 18.57
CA GLN A 116 8.09 -23.03 19.07
C GLN A 116 7.61 -22.14 17.92
N LEU A 117 8.36 -22.08 16.82
CA LEU A 117 7.95 -21.32 15.64
C LEU A 117 6.73 -21.93 14.96
N MET A 118 6.65 -23.27 14.93
CA MET A 118 5.50 -23.99 14.37
C MET A 118 4.20 -23.74 15.14
N GLN A 119 4.27 -23.32 16.41
CA GLN A 119 3.08 -22.91 17.17
C GLN A 119 2.51 -21.57 16.69
N SER A 120 3.36 -20.69 16.15
CA SER A 120 2.97 -19.36 15.68
C SER A 120 2.45 -19.36 14.25
N ALA A 121 3.06 -20.17 13.37
CA ALA A 121 2.70 -20.27 11.97
C ALA A 121 2.81 -21.72 11.49
N SER A 122 1.75 -22.22 10.85
CA SER A 122 1.78 -23.52 10.20
C SER A 122 2.81 -23.54 9.08
N SER A 123 3.62 -24.60 9.06
CA SER A 123 4.59 -24.80 7.98
C SER A 123 3.88 -25.20 6.68
N VAL A 124 4.29 -24.57 5.59
CA VAL A 124 3.82 -24.83 4.24
C VAL A 124 4.97 -25.43 3.45
N PRO A 125 4.84 -26.70 2.99
CA PRO A 125 5.87 -27.31 2.15
C PRO A 125 6.13 -26.49 0.89
N TRP A 126 7.40 -26.25 0.56
CA TRP A 126 7.78 -25.51 -0.64
C TRP A 126 7.31 -26.25 -1.91
N ASN A 127 6.72 -25.49 -2.83
CA ASN A 127 6.32 -25.95 -4.16
C ASN A 127 6.74 -24.88 -5.17
N THR A 128 7.74 -25.18 -5.99
CA THR A 128 8.31 -24.25 -6.99
C THR A 128 7.24 -23.69 -7.92
N LYS A 129 6.31 -24.53 -8.40
CA LYS A 129 5.26 -24.09 -9.32
C LYS A 129 4.35 -23.03 -8.67
N ILE A 130 3.86 -23.33 -7.47
CA ILE A 130 2.84 -22.54 -6.76
C ILE A 130 3.45 -21.29 -6.11
N HIS A 131 4.63 -21.41 -5.49
CA HIS A 131 5.24 -20.35 -4.69
C HIS A 131 6.28 -19.52 -5.46
N HIS A 132 6.78 -19.99 -6.61
CA HIS A 132 7.74 -19.27 -7.44
C HIS A 132 7.23 -19.02 -8.87
N ASP A 133 7.00 -20.06 -9.67
CA ASP A 133 6.82 -19.91 -11.13
C ASP A 133 5.61 -19.06 -11.47
N ILE A 134 4.46 -19.36 -10.87
CA ILE A 134 3.21 -18.63 -11.13
C ILE A 134 3.30 -17.20 -10.58
N PRO A 135 3.66 -16.95 -9.31
CA PRO A 135 3.84 -15.58 -8.80
C PRO A 135 4.84 -14.74 -9.61
N ALA A 136 5.91 -15.35 -10.13
CA ALA A 136 6.86 -14.64 -11.00
C ALA A 136 6.22 -14.21 -12.32
N ILE A 137 5.47 -15.10 -13.00
CA ILE A 137 4.75 -14.76 -14.24
C ILE A 137 3.71 -13.65 -13.96
N LEU A 138 2.99 -13.74 -12.84
CA LEU A 138 2.00 -12.74 -12.44
C LEU A 138 2.66 -11.38 -12.19
N GLN A 139 3.83 -11.33 -11.55
CA GLN A 139 4.59 -10.08 -11.38
C GLN A 139 5.04 -9.50 -12.73
N ASP A 140 5.55 -10.31 -13.65
CA ASP A 140 5.99 -9.84 -14.97
C ASP A 140 4.82 -9.22 -15.75
N ILE A 141 3.61 -9.77 -15.60
CA ILE A 141 2.39 -9.17 -16.16
C ILE A 141 2.07 -7.82 -15.49
N GLU A 142 2.14 -7.75 -14.15
CA GLU A 142 1.92 -6.50 -13.39
C GLU A 142 2.96 -5.41 -13.75
N GLU A 143 4.18 -5.78 -14.12
CA GLU A 143 5.22 -4.83 -14.54
C GLU A 143 4.99 -4.32 -15.97
N LYS A 144 4.57 -5.19 -16.89
CA LYS A 144 4.15 -4.78 -18.24
C LYS A 144 2.93 -3.86 -18.22
N GLU A 145 1.98 -4.12 -17.32
CA GLU A 145 0.81 -3.25 -17.13
C GLU A 145 1.24 -1.81 -16.81
N GLU A 146 2.23 -1.60 -15.94
CA GLU A 146 2.73 -0.24 -15.64
C GLU A 146 3.35 0.46 -16.85
N GLU A 147 4.05 -0.29 -17.68
CA GLU A 147 4.65 0.24 -18.89
C GLU A 147 3.57 0.67 -19.89
N PHE A 148 2.59 -0.19 -20.13
CA PHE A 148 1.46 0.12 -21.00
C PHE A 148 0.58 1.24 -20.43
N SER A 149 0.42 1.32 -19.12
CA SER A 149 -0.36 2.38 -18.46
C SER A 149 0.30 3.74 -18.67
N ARG A 150 1.63 3.82 -18.62
CA ARG A 150 2.39 5.03 -18.98
C ARG A 150 2.20 5.42 -20.44
N LYS A 151 2.08 4.43 -21.34
CA LYS A 151 1.83 4.62 -22.78
C LYS A 151 0.34 4.77 -23.13
N ARG A 152 -0.57 4.67 -22.16
CA ARG A 152 -2.04 4.67 -22.34
C ARG A 152 -2.57 3.58 -23.29
N LEU A 153 -1.89 2.43 -23.34
CA LEU A 153 -2.27 1.28 -24.16
C LEU A 153 -3.25 0.36 -23.40
N PHE A 154 -4.48 0.84 -23.22
CA PHE A 154 -5.45 0.18 -22.33
C PHE A 154 -5.98 -1.17 -22.83
N ASP A 155 -6.08 -1.37 -24.13
CA ASP A 155 -6.54 -2.65 -24.69
C ASP A 155 -5.51 -3.76 -24.48
N ASP A 156 -4.22 -3.45 -24.65
CA ASP A 156 -3.12 -4.35 -24.33
C ASP A 156 -3.10 -4.69 -22.83
N ILE A 157 -3.31 -3.71 -21.96
CA ILE A 157 -3.41 -3.94 -20.51
C ILE A 157 -4.51 -4.96 -20.20
N ILE A 158 -5.70 -4.74 -20.75
CA ILE A 158 -6.85 -5.62 -20.50
C ILE A 158 -6.53 -7.05 -20.95
N LEU A 159 -5.92 -7.23 -22.13
CA LEU A 159 -5.52 -8.55 -22.62
C LEU A 159 -4.53 -9.25 -21.66
N HIS A 160 -3.53 -8.53 -21.17
CA HIS A 160 -2.55 -9.09 -20.22
C HIS A 160 -3.20 -9.44 -18.87
N LEU A 161 -4.12 -8.59 -18.37
CA LEU A 161 -4.85 -8.85 -17.14
C LEU A 161 -5.84 -10.01 -17.26
N GLN A 162 -6.40 -10.28 -18.45
CA GLN A 162 -7.23 -11.47 -18.69
C GLN A 162 -6.38 -12.73 -18.53
N LYS A 163 -5.16 -12.74 -19.07
CA LYS A 163 -4.19 -13.84 -18.87
C LYS A 163 -3.79 -14.00 -17.40
N TYR A 164 -3.55 -12.88 -16.69
CA TYR A 164 -3.28 -12.90 -15.25
C TYR A 164 -4.42 -13.58 -14.48
N MET A 165 -5.65 -13.19 -14.78
CA MET A 165 -6.85 -13.71 -14.13
C MET A 165 -7.01 -15.22 -14.38
N GLN A 166 -6.88 -15.64 -15.64
CA GLN A 166 -6.97 -17.05 -16.01
C GLN A 166 -5.91 -17.89 -15.30
N LEU A 167 -4.64 -17.46 -15.34
CA LEU A 167 -3.54 -18.16 -14.68
C LEU A 167 -3.76 -18.26 -13.15
N SER A 168 -4.30 -17.20 -12.55
CA SER A 168 -4.61 -17.18 -11.11
C SER A 168 -5.72 -18.17 -10.76
N ILE A 169 -6.80 -18.20 -11.56
CA ILE A 169 -7.94 -19.09 -11.32
C ILE A 169 -7.54 -20.55 -11.55
N ASP A 170 -6.81 -20.85 -12.61
CA ASP A 170 -6.44 -22.23 -12.96
C ASP A 170 -5.56 -22.90 -11.91
N ASN A 171 -4.76 -22.12 -11.19
CA ASN A 171 -3.78 -22.66 -10.24
C ASN A 171 -4.17 -22.49 -8.76
N PHE A 172 -4.92 -21.44 -8.42
CA PHE A 172 -5.30 -21.17 -7.03
C PHE A 172 -6.81 -21.23 -6.80
N GLY A 173 -7.62 -21.16 -7.86
CA GLY A 173 -9.07 -21.07 -7.79
C GLY A 173 -9.61 -19.64 -7.69
N LEU A 174 -10.93 -19.49 -7.86
CA LEU A 174 -11.62 -18.19 -7.91
C LEU A 174 -11.64 -17.46 -6.56
N LYS A 175 -11.64 -18.19 -5.44
CA LYS A 175 -11.73 -17.64 -4.09
C LYS A 175 -10.35 -17.46 -3.46
N GLN A 176 -9.49 -16.68 -4.11
CA GLN A 176 -8.11 -16.42 -3.64
C GLN A 176 -7.68 -14.95 -3.83
N PRO A 177 -6.67 -14.47 -3.07
CA PRO A 177 -6.17 -13.09 -3.17
C PRO A 177 -5.81 -12.67 -4.60
N TYR A 178 -5.20 -13.55 -5.40
CA TYR A 178 -4.80 -13.25 -6.78
C TYR A 178 -6.00 -12.93 -7.69
N ALA A 179 -7.12 -13.64 -7.55
CA ALA A 179 -8.34 -13.33 -8.31
C ALA A 179 -8.88 -11.93 -7.96
N THR A 180 -8.82 -11.53 -6.69
CA THR A 180 -9.24 -10.19 -6.25
C THR A 180 -8.34 -9.09 -6.82
N ILE A 181 -7.03 -9.33 -6.88
CA ILE A 181 -6.07 -8.40 -7.49
C ILE A 181 -6.38 -8.22 -8.98
N ALA A 182 -6.66 -9.31 -9.70
CA ALA A 182 -7.01 -9.25 -11.11
C ALA A 182 -8.25 -8.38 -11.37
N HIS A 183 -9.31 -8.57 -10.58
CA HIS A 183 -10.53 -7.75 -10.67
C HIS A 183 -10.25 -6.27 -10.38
N ASN A 184 -9.42 -5.99 -9.36
CA ASN A 184 -9.04 -4.62 -9.05
C ASN A 184 -8.25 -3.95 -10.18
N LEU A 185 -7.28 -4.65 -10.77
CA LEU A 185 -6.48 -4.14 -11.88
C LEU A 185 -7.34 -3.94 -13.14
N MET A 186 -8.27 -4.84 -13.42
CA MET A 186 -9.26 -4.68 -14.50
C MET A 186 -10.11 -3.43 -14.31
N GLY A 187 -10.66 -3.25 -13.10
CA GLY A 187 -11.42 -2.05 -12.77
C GLY A 187 -10.61 -0.77 -12.97
N ILE A 188 -9.30 -0.78 -12.66
CA ILE A 188 -8.41 0.37 -12.89
C ILE A 188 -8.24 0.63 -14.39
N ALA A 189 -7.99 -0.41 -15.17
CA ALA A 189 -7.81 -0.30 -16.63
C ALA A 189 -9.07 0.27 -17.32
N TYR A 190 -10.25 -0.29 -17.02
CA TYR A 190 -11.52 0.20 -17.58
C TYR A 190 -11.85 1.62 -17.12
N LYS A 191 -11.58 1.98 -15.86
CA LYS A 191 -11.73 3.35 -15.37
C LYS A 191 -10.82 4.31 -16.15
N ASN A 192 -9.57 3.95 -16.40
CA ASN A 192 -8.63 4.78 -17.14
C ASN A 192 -9.03 4.94 -18.63
N LYS A 193 -9.74 3.95 -19.19
CA LYS A 193 -10.39 4.01 -20.51
C LYS A 193 -11.73 4.78 -20.49
N ALA A 194 -12.11 5.38 -19.37
CA ALA A 194 -13.41 6.03 -19.15
C ALA A 194 -14.64 5.13 -19.34
N GLN A 195 -14.46 3.81 -19.32
CA GLN A 195 -15.53 2.81 -19.35
C GLN A 195 -15.99 2.51 -17.92
N TYR A 196 -16.66 3.48 -17.32
CA TYR A 196 -16.95 3.48 -15.88
C TYR A 196 -17.91 2.37 -15.43
N ASP A 197 -18.90 1.99 -16.25
CA ASP A 197 -19.84 0.92 -15.88
C ASP A 197 -19.13 -0.45 -15.82
N THR A 198 -18.29 -0.76 -16.81
CA THR A 198 -17.46 -1.96 -16.78
C THR A 198 -16.49 -1.95 -15.59
N ALA A 199 -15.89 -0.79 -15.27
CA ALA A 199 -15.04 -0.68 -14.09
C ALA A 199 -15.79 -1.00 -12.79
N ILE A 200 -17.03 -0.51 -12.65
CA ILE A 200 -17.90 -0.80 -11.50
C ILE A 200 -18.14 -2.32 -11.40
N GLU A 201 -18.52 -2.99 -12.49
CA GLU A 201 -18.76 -4.44 -12.47
C GLU A 201 -17.54 -5.23 -11.96
N PHE A 202 -16.33 -4.88 -12.41
CA PHE A 202 -15.11 -5.53 -11.94
C PHE A 202 -14.84 -5.26 -10.46
N TYR A 203 -15.03 -4.01 -10.00
CA TYR A 203 -14.86 -3.69 -8.58
C TYR A 203 -15.91 -4.36 -7.69
N GLU A 204 -17.17 -4.48 -8.12
CA GLU A 204 -18.23 -5.16 -7.38
C GLU A 204 -17.98 -6.67 -7.29
N LYS A 205 -17.57 -7.31 -8.41
CA LYS A 205 -17.16 -8.73 -8.40
C LYS A 205 -15.97 -8.98 -7.47
N GLY A 206 -14.93 -8.13 -7.56
CA GLY A 206 -13.76 -8.22 -6.69
C GLY A 206 -14.10 -8.00 -5.21
N LEU A 207 -14.99 -7.03 -4.92
CA LEU A 207 -15.50 -6.80 -3.58
C LEU A 207 -16.23 -8.02 -3.04
N GLN A 208 -17.14 -8.64 -3.82
CA GLN A 208 -17.88 -9.81 -3.38
C GLN A 208 -16.93 -10.97 -3.01
N ILE A 209 -15.91 -11.23 -3.83
CA ILE A 209 -14.90 -12.26 -3.53
C ILE A 209 -14.16 -11.93 -2.23
N VAL A 210 -13.79 -10.67 -2.00
CA VAL A 210 -13.12 -10.25 -0.76
C VAL A 210 -14.03 -10.43 0.46
N LEU A 211 -15.32 -10.08 0.35
CA LEU A 211 -16.28 -10.26 1.43
C LEU A 211 -16.45 -11.74 1.78
N ASP A 212 -16.49 -12.62 0.78
CA ASP A 212 -16.61 -14.07 0.96
C ASP A 212 -15.39 -14.69 1.67
N ILE A 213 -14.17 -14.21 1.37
CA ILE A 213 -12.92 -14.80 1.89
C ILE A 213 -12.50 -14.18 3.22
N PHE A 214 -12.54 -12.85 3.31
CA PHE A 214 -11.93 -12.10 4.42
C PHE A 214 -12.97 -11.39 5.30
N GLY A 215 -14.23 -11.38 4.90
CA GLY A 215 -15.28 -10.61 5.56
C GLY A 215 -15.22 -9.11 5.26
N ALA A 216 -16.16 -8.38 5.86
CA ALA A 216 -16.35 -6.95 5.60
C ALA A 216 -15.23 -6.06 6.18
N ASN A 217 -14.61 -6.47 7.29
CA ASN A 217 -13.60 -5.68 7.98
C ASN A 217 -12.17 -6.05 7.54
N HIS A 218 -11.90 -5.96 6.24
CA HIS A 218 -10.60 -6.24 5.66
C HIS A 218 -10.11 -5.09 4.78
N ALA A 219 -8.78 -4.86 4.76
CA ALA A 219 -8.16 -3.74 4.04
C ALA A 219 -8.48 -3.77 2.52
N PHE A 220 -8.63 -4.96 1.94
CA PHE A 220 -9.07 -5.10 0.54
C PHE A 220 -10.52 -4.66 0.33
N ALA A 221 -11.43 -4.91 1.27
CA ALA A 221 -12.80 -4.46 1.14
C ALA A 221 -12.82 -2.92 1.13
N ALA A 222 -12.07 -2.29 2.03
CA ALA A 222 -11.90 -0.84 2.04
C ALA A 222 -11.30 -0.29 0.73
N GLN A 223 -10.35 -1.01 0.12
CA GLN A 223 -9.78 -0.63 -1.18
C GLN A 223 -10.83 -0.68 -2.30
N PHE A 224 -11.63 -1.74 -2.38
CA PHE A 224 -12.70 -1.85 -3.37
C PHE A 224 -13.77 -0.78 -3.19
N TYR A 225 -14.20 -0.53 -1.95
CA TYR A 225 -15.13 0.56 -1.66
C TYR A 225 -14.55 1.91 -2.08
N HIS A 226 -13.28 2.17 -1.77
CA HIS A 226 -12.63 3.41 -2.20
C HIS A 226 -12.59 3.54 -3.73
N ASN A 227 -12.29 2.45 -4.45
CA ASN A 227 -12.25 2.46 -5.91
C ASN A 227 -13.64 2.65 -6.54
N LEU A 228 -14.69 2.03 -5.98
CA LEU A 228 -16.07 2.32 -6.36
C LEU A 228 -16.40 3.80 -6.14
N GLY A 229 -16.03 4.34 -4.98
CA GLY A 229 -16.19 5.77 -4.66
C GLY A 229 -15.54 6.67 -5.71
N MET A 230 -14.34 6.33 -6.17
CA MET A 230 -13.62 7.04 -7.22
C MET A 230 -14.32 6.95 -8.59
N VAL A 231 -14.83 5.78 -8.99
CA VAL A 231 -15.53 5.65 -10.28
C VAL A 231 -16.85 6.43 -10.26
N TYR A 232 -17.62 6.36 -9.18
CA TYR A 232 -18.85 7.14 -9.04
C TYR A 232 -18.59 8.65 -9.03
N ARG A 233 -17.47 9.10 -8.45
CA ARG A 233 -17.00 10.49 -8.58
C ARG A 233 -16.77 10.88 -10.04
N ASN A 234 -16.08 10.03 -10.81
CA ASN A 234 -15.82 10.28 -12.23
C ASN A 234 -17.11 10.32 -13.06
N LYS A 235 -18.13 9.56 -12.65
CA LYS A 235 -19.50 9.63 -13.22
C LYS A 235 -20.33 10.82 -12.71
N LEU A 236 -19.76 11.71 -11.89
CA LEU A 236 -20.46 12.84 -11.23
C LEU A 236 -21.62 12.39 -10.31
N GLN A 237 -21.65 11.13 -9.90
CA GLN A 237 -22.64 10.57 -8.97
C GLN A 237 -22.12 10.72 -7.53
N TYR A 238 -22.14 11.96 -7.04
CA TYR A 238 -21.49 12.32 -5.77
C TYR A 238 -22.08 11.62 -4.54
N ASP A 239 -23.39 11.34 -4.50
CA ASP A 239 -24.02 10.66 -3.36
C ASP A 239 -23.55 9.21 -3.21
N LYS A 240 -23.47 8.47 -4.32
CA LYS A 240 -22.89 7.12 -4.32
C LYS A 240 -21.41 7.15 -3.96
N SER A 241 -20.66 8.12 -4.51
CA SER A 241 -19.25 8.29 -4.18
C SER A 241 -19.03 8.51 -2.69
N LEU A 242 -19.84 9.36 -2.06
CA LEU A 242 -19.79 9.63 -0.62
C LEU A 242 -20.02 8.36 0.19
N MET A 243 -21.12 7.64 -0.07
CA MET A 243 -21.46 6.38 0.60
C MET A 243 -20.30 5.37 0.57
N TYR A 244 -19.67 5.20 -0.59
CA TYR A 244 -18.56 4.27 -0.75
C TYR A 244 -17.27 4.73 -0.05
N TYR A 245 -16.95 6.03 -0.11
CA TYR A 245 -15.79 6.57 0.60
C TYR A 245 -15.94 6.55 2.12
N GLU A 246 -17.15 6.80 2.65
CA GLU A 246 -17.43 6.70 4.09
C GLU A 246 -17.24 5.26 4.59
N LYS A 247 -17.77 4.29 3.85
CA LYS A 247 -17.59 2.87 4.17
C LYS A 247 -16.11 2.45 4.14
N ALA A 248 -15.35 2.94 3.16
CA ALA A 248 -13.91 2.71 3.09
C ALA A 248 -13.17 3.35 4.29
N LEU A 249 -13.53 4.58 4.66
CA LEU A 249 -12.93 5.28 5.80
C LEU A 249 -13.20 4.55 7.12
N GLN A 250 -14.43 4.09 7.35
CA GLN A 250 -14.80 3.35 8.56
C GLN A 250 -13.92 2.11 8.74
N ILE A 251 -13.81 1.27 7.71
CA ILE A 251 -12.99 0.06 7.76
C ILE A 251 -11.51 0.40 7.98
N LYS A 252 -11.00 1.45 7.31
CA LYS A 252 -9.59 1.87 7.48
C LYS A 252 -9.29 2.39 8.89
N LEU A 253 -10.23 3.09 9.52
CA LEU A 253 -10.10 3.53 10.92
C LEU A 253 -10.03 2.33 11.86
N GLU A 254 -10.87 1.31 11.66
CA GLU A 254 -10.87 0.09 12.47
C GLU A 254 -9.58 -0.72 12.31
N ILE A 255 -9.05 -0.83 11.09
CA ILE A 255 -7.86 -1.65 10.81
C ILE A 255 -6.55 -0.96 11.18
N PHE A 256 -6.41 0.33 10.85
CA PHE A 256 -5.15 1.05 10.93
C PHE A 256 -5.08 2.07 12.06
N GLY A 257 -6.21 2.40 12.70
CA GLY A 257 -6.31 3.48 13.66
C GLY A 257 -6.30 4.87 13.00
N MET A 258 -6.34 5.91 13.83
CA MET A 258 -6.58 7.28 13.37
C MET A 258 -5.40 7.93 12.63
N ASN A 259 -4.16 7.51 12.91
CA ASN A 259 -2.94 8.15 12.40
C ASN A 259 -2.27 7.31 11.31
N HIS A 260 -3.03 6.95 10.27
CA HIS A 260 -2.53 6.18 9.14
C HIS A 260 -2.75 6.91 7.80
N GLU A 261 -1.83 6.75 6.86
CA GLU A 261 -1.87 7.43 5.57
C GLU A 261 -3.16 7.11 4.79
N ASP A 262 -3.59 5.84 4.78
CA ASP A 262 -4.84 5.44 4.13
C ASP A 262 -6.09 6.13 4.69
N VAL A 263 -6.08 6.48 5.99
CA VAL A 263 -7.17 7.23 6.64
C VAL A 263 -7.14 8.68 6.17
N SER A 264 -5.96 9.30 6.14
CA SER A 264 -5.76 10.64 5.59
C SER A 264 -6.23 10.74 4.14
N ASN A 265 -5.85 9.79 3.29
CA ASN A 265 -6.26 9.76 1.88
C ASN A 265 -7.79 9.61 1.71
N SER A 266 -8.43 8.91 2.64
CA SER A 266 -9.90 8.76 2.65
C SER A 266 -10.59 10.05 3.06
N TYR A 267 -10.06 10.79 4.05
CA TYR A 267 -10.53 12.13 4.38
C TYR A 267 -10.37 13.09 3.20
N ASP A 268 -9.24 13.11 2.50
CA ASP A 268 -9.08 13.98 1.33
C ASP A 268 -10.10 13.66 0.24
N SER A 269 -10.37 12.38 -0.01
CA SER A 269 -11.36 11.94 -0.98
C SER A 269 -12.76 12.45 -0.63
N LEU A 270 -13.17 12.31 0.64
CA LEU A 270 -14.44 12.87 1.13
C LEU A 270 -14.47 14.40 1.02
N GLY A 271 -13.37 15.06 1.37
CA GLY A 271 -13.25 16.52 1.26
C GLY A 271 -13.49 17.02 -0.17
N HIS A 272 -12.95 16.32 -1.17
CA HIS A 272 -13.22 16.62 -2.57
C HIS A 272 -14.69 16.42 -2.96
N ILE A 273 -15.35 15.36 -2.47
CA ILE A 273 -16.78 15.13 -2.76
C ILE A 273 -17.65 16.21 -2.12
N TYR A 274 -17.41 16.53 -0.85
CA TYR A 274 -18.13 17.60 -0.16
C TYR A 274 -17.95 18.96 -0.85
N PHE A 275 -16.73 19.25 -1.33
CA PHE A 275 -16.47 20.45 -2.12
C PHE A 275 -17.31 20.51 -3.41
N HIS A 276 -17.37 19.41 -4.18
CA HIS A 276 -18.19 19.35 -5.39
C HIS A 276 -19.69 19.48 -5.13
N LYS A 277 -20.16 19.06 -3.95
CA LYS A 277 -21.55 19.26 -3.51
C LYS A 277 -21.83 20.66 -2.93
N GLY A 278 -20.82 21.52 -2.80
CA GLY A 278 -20.94 22.85 -2.17
C GLY A 278 -21.01 22.82 -0.64
N TRP A 279 -20.78 21.66 -0.01
CA TRP A 279 -20.78 21.51 1.45
C TRP A 279 -19.40 21.87 2.01
N TYR A 280 -19.08 23.16 1.96
CA TYR A 280 -17.72 23.63 2.23
C TYR A 280 -17.27 23.42 3.67
N ALA A 281 -18.18 23.44 4.65
CA ALA A 281 -17.84 23.18 6.05
C ALA A 281 -17.31 21.74 6.25
N ASP A 282 -18.00 20.76 5.69
CA ASP A 282 -17.61 19.35 5.74
C ASP A 282 -16.32 19.07 4.97
N ALA A 283 -16.15 19.73 3.81
CA ALA A 283 -14.92 19.68 3.04
C ALA A 283 -13.71 20.21 3.83
N ILE A 284 -13.87 21.35 4.53
CA ILE A 284 -12.82 21.92 5.40
C ILE A 284 -12.52 20.95 6.55
N ALA A 285 -13.53 20.37 7.19
CA ALA A 285 -13.34 19.42 8.28
C ALA A 285 -12.53 18.19 7.83
N CYS A 286 -12.89 17.62 6.67
CA CYS A 286 -12.18 16.49 6.08
C CYS A 286 -10.71 16.84 5.76
N HIS A 287 -10.44 17.93 5.05
CA HIS A 287 -9.08 18.32 4.71
C HIS A 287 -8.24 18.70 5.96
N LYS A 288 -8.85 19.23 7.03
CA LYS A 288 -8.16 19.46 8.31
C LYS A 288 -7.76 18.14 8.98
N ASN A 289 -8.63 17.13 8.98
CA ASN A 289 -8.30 15.80 9.50
C ASN A 289 -7.17 15.17 8.70
N SER A 290 -7.22 15.23 7.37
CA SER A 290 -6.13 14.76 6.51
C SER A 290 -4.81 15.50 6.79
N LEU A 291 -4.83 16.84 6.85
CA LEU A 291 -3.67 17.66 7.18
C LEU A 291 -3.05 17.26 8.51
N LYS A 292 -3.86 17.04 9.56
CA LYS A 292 -3.39 16.64 10.89
C LYS A 292 -2.62 15.32 10.82
N ILE A 293 -3.17 14.32 10.15
CA ILE A 293 -2.54 13.00 10.00
C ILE A 293 -1.25 13.11 9.18
N LYS A 294 -1.29 13.75 8.01
CA LYS A 294 -0.09 13.96 7.16
C LYS A 294 1.04 14.70 7.87
N THR A 295 0.70 15.69 8.71
CA THR A 295 1.69 16.42 9.51
C THR A 295 2.34 15.52 10.55
N ILE A 296 1.57 14.62 11.18
CA ILE A 296 2.11 13.63 12.14
C ILE A 296 3.04 12.64 11.43
N LEU A 297 2.64 12.15 10.24
CA LEU A 297 3.37 11.11 9.53
C LEU A 297 4.65 11.60 8.86
N PHE A 298 4.62 12.78 8.24
CA PHE A 298 5.68 13.24 7.35
C PHE A 298 6.40 14.50 7.85
N GLY A 299 5.93 15.10 8.95
CA GLY A 299 6.42 16.39 9.43
C GLY A 299 5.87 17.57 8.62
N SER A 300 6.15 18.79 9.10
CA SER A 300 5.52 20.01 8.58
C SER A 300 6.03 20.49 7.22
N MET A 301 7.19 20.00 6.76
CA MET A 301 7.85 20.41 5.51
C MET A 301 7.85 19.25 4.49
N HIS A 302 6.68 18.66 4.28
CA HIS A 302 6.47 17.60 3.30
C HIS A 302 5.48 18.04 2.22
N ARG A 303 5.67 17.55 0.99
CA ARG A 303 4.81 17.87 -0.16
C ARG A 303 3.33 17.64 0.14
N ASP A 304 2.98 16.50 0.74
CA ASP A 304 1.57 16.15 1.02
C ASP A 304 0.91 17.07 2.05
N VAL A 305 1.69 17.65 2.96
CA VAL A 305 1.22 18.69 3.89
C VAL A 305 0.96 19.99 3.12
N GLY A 306 1.83 20.32 2.16
CA GLY A 306 1.61 21.41 1.20
C GLY A 306 0.33 21.23 0.37
N ASP A 307 0.09 20.03 -0.15
CA ASP A 307 -1.14 19.67 -0.87
C ASP A 307 -2.39 19.84 -0.01
N SER A 308 -2.32 19.43 1.26
CA SER A 308 -3.42 19.58 2.22
C SER A 308 -3.73 21.06 2.49
N TYR A 309 -2.71 21.90 2.64
CA TYR A 309 -2.88 23.34 2.76
C TYR A 309 -3.45 23.98 1.49
N ARG A 310 -3.01 23.54 0.30
CA ARG A 310 -3.58 24.00 -0.97
C ARG A 310 -5.06 23.67 -1.04
N ASN A 311 -5.45 22.44 -0.71
CA ASN A 311 -6.86 22.02 -0.72
C ASN A 311 -7.71 22.87 0.24
N LEU A 312 -7.23 23.12 1.46
CA LEU A 312 -7.90 24.04 2.40
C LEU A 312 -8.00 25.47 1.86
N GLY A 313 -6.97 25.95 1.16
CA GLY A 313 -6.98 27.24 0.47
C GLY A 313 -8.09 27.33 -0.57
N VAL A 314 -8.21 26.30 -1.42
CA VAL A 314 -9.25 26.20 -2.47
C VAL A 314 -10.65 26.22 -1.88
N VAL A 315 -10.93 25.37 -0.88
CA VAL A 315 -12.26 25.29 -0.26
C VAL A 315 -12.60 26.58 0.50
N SER A 316 -11.62 27.20 1.18
CA SER A 316 -11.82 28.47 1.88
C SER A 316 -12.09 29.62 0.89
N ASP A 317 -11.42 29.63 -0.27
CA ASP A 317 -11.63 30.66 -1.29
C ASP A 317 -13.04 30.53 -1.90
N ALA A 318 -13.46 29.30 -2.22
CA ALA A 318 -14.80 29.02 -2.75
C ALA A 318 -15.92 29.37 -1.75
N SER A 319 -15.71 29.12 -0.46
CA SER A 319 -16.65 29.47 0.61
C SER A 319 -16.62 30.94 1.04
N GLN A 320 -15.96 31.81 0.27
CA GLN A 320 -15.81 33.26 0.52
C GLN A 320 -14.99 33.63 1.78
N HIS A 321 -14.33 32.67 2.42
CA HIS A 321 -13.41 32.89 3.53
C HIS A 321 -12.02 33.33 3.05
N LYS A 322 -11.94 34.50 2.40
CA LYS A 322 -10.74 34.95 1.67
C LYS A 322 -9.49 35.07 2.55
N ARG A 323 -9.64 35.52 3.81
CA ARG A 323 -8.50 35.65 4.74
C ARG A 323 -7.90 34.30 5.12
N GLU A 324 -8.73 33.28 5.32
CA GLU A 324 -8.27 31.92 5.61
C GLU A 324 -7.65 31.28 4.37
N ALA A 325 -8.27 31.46 3.20
CA ALA A 325 -7.70 31.03 1.92
C ALA A 325 -6.28 31.57 1.72
N TRP A 326 -6.09 32.88 1.93
CA TRP A 326 -4.78 33.52 1.83
C TRP A 326 -3.74 32.91 2.78
N LYS A 327 -4.12 32.66 4.04
CA LYS A 327 -3.23 32.01 5.03
C LYS A 327 -2.85 30.60 4.58
N TYR A 328 -3.81 29.82 4.09
CA TYR A 328 -3.58 28.45 3.65
C TYR A 328 -2.71 28.39 2.38
N TYR A 329 -2.98 29.22 1.37
CA TYR A 329 -2.14 29.33 0.20
C TYR A 329 -0.72 29.81 0.55
N GLY A 330 -0.57 30.73 1.50
CA GLY A 330 0.75 31.17 1.98
C GLY A 330 1.56 30.03 2.60
N LYS A 331 0.91 29.16 3.40
CA LYS A 331 1.55 27.96 3.95
C LYS A 331 1.93 26.95 2.87
N ALA A 332 1.01 26.69 1.93
CA ALA A 332 1.29 25.80 0.79
C ALA A 332 2.46 26.34 -0.06
N TRP A 333 2.48 27.64 -0.34
CA TRP A 333 3.55 28.29 -1.10
C TRP A 333 4.92 28.16 -0.44
N LYS A 334 4.98 28.39 0.88
CA LYS A 334 6.23 28.19 1.65
C LYS A 334 6.73 26.75 1.53
N ILE A 335 5.85 25.77 1.70
CA ILE A 335 6.21 24.34 1.62
C ILE A 335 6.67 23.98 0.21
N TYR A 336 5.87 24.28 -0.82
CA TYR A 336 6.22 23.93 -2.20
C TYR A 336 7.50 24.60 -2.70
N THR A 337 7.76 25.85 -2.31
CA THR A 337 9.02 26.52 -2.63
C THR A 337 10.23 25.71 -2.14
N ILE A 338 10.14 25.14 -0.93
CA ILE A 338 11.21 24.35 -0.33
C ILE A 338 11.25 22.93 -0.94
N THR A 339 10.10 22.29 -1.14
CA THR A 339 10.05 20.86 -1.50
C THR A 339 10.09 20.59 -3.00
N LEU A 340 9.57 21.51 -3.82
CA LEU A 340 9.42 21.37 -5.27
C LEU A 340 10.23 22.43 -6.05
N GLY A 341 10.58 23.54 -5.41
CA GLY A 341 11.29 24.66 -6.03
C GLY A 341 10.36 25.78 -6.51
N GLU A 342 10.93 26.96 -6.78
CA GLU A 342 10.18 28.17 -7.12
C GLU A 342 9.44 28.10 -8.47
N TRP A 343 9.95 27.29 -9.39
CA TRP A 343 9.46 27.18 -10.77
C TRP A 343 8.53 25.99 -11.00
N ASP A 344 8.27 25.18 -9.97
CA ASP A 344 7.27 24.12 -10.05
C ASP A 344 5.88 24.72 -10.29
N GLU A 345 5.08 24.04 -11.12
CA GLU A 345 3.75 24.51 -11.52
C GLU A 345 2.84 24.72 -10.30
N GLY A 346 2.87 23.78 -9.34
CA GLY A 346 2.11 23.87 -8.10
C GLY A 346 2.53 25.06 -7.25
N THR A 347 3.84 25.32 -7.13
CA THR A 347 4.39 26.50 -6.46
C THR A 347 3.90 27.80 -7.10
N ILE A 348 3.94 27.88 -8.43
CA ILE A 348 3.49 29.06 -9.18
C ILE A 348 1.98 29.29 -8.96
N GLN A 349 1.16 28.25 -9.04
CA GLN A 349 -0.29 28.36 -8.86
C GLN A 349 -0.65 28.92 -7.48
N VAL A 350 -0.06 28.41 -6.39
CA VAL A 350 -0.34 28.93 -5.05
C VAL A 350 0.22 30.34 -4.84
N LYS A 351 1.36 30.68 -5.45
CA LYS A 351 1.92 32.04 -5.44
C LYS A 351 0.99 33.04 -6.11
N VAL A 352 0.41 32.70 -7.26
CA VAL A 352 -0.58 33.52 -7.96
C VAL A 352 -1.83 33.71 -7.10
N ALA A 353 -2.32 32.64 -6.45
CA ALA A 353 -3.48 32.73 -5.55
C ALA A 353 -3.23 33.69 -4.36
N VAL A 354 -2.04 33.62 -3.74
CA VAL A 354 -1.63 34.55 -2.68
C VAL A 354 -1.60 35.99 -3.18
N LYS A 355 -0.99 36.26 -4.36
CA LYS A 355 -0.92 37.61 -4.94
C LYS A 355 -2.30 38.19 -5.20
N LYS A 356 -3.18 37.43 -5.86
CA LYS A 356 -4.56 37.83 -6.16
C LYS A 356 -5.34 38.21 -4.91
N LEU A 357 -5.24 37.40 -3.85
CA LEU A 357 -5.91 37.69 -2.58
C LEU A 357 -5.29 38.90 -1.86
N THR A 358 -3.98 39.08 -1.96
CA THR A 358 -3.27 40.24 -1.38
C THR A 358 -3.73 41.55 -2.02
N GLU A 359 -3.87 41.60 -3.35
CA GLU A 359 -4.40 42.75 -4.06
C GLU A 359 -5.85 43.04 -3.66
N LYS A 360 -6.67 42.01 -3.51
CA LYS A 360 -8.06 42.15 -3.05
C LYS A 360 -8.21 42.66 -1.61
N PHE A 361 -7.16 42.60 -0.79
CA PHE A 361 -7.17 43.20 0.54
C PHE A 361 -6.65 44.64 0.57
N LYS A 362 -5.99 45.09 -0.51
CA LYS A 362 -5.51 46.46 -0.67
C LYS A 362 -6.56 47.39 -1.26
N ASN A 363 -7.45 46.85 -2.10
CA ASN A 363 -8.65 47.49 -2.62
C ASN A 363 -9.83 47.22 -1.69
#